data_AF-A0A4Q6AJP0-F1
#
_entry.id   AF-A0A4Q6AJP0-F1
#
_cell.length_a   1.000
_cell.length_b   1.000
_cell.length_c   1.000
_cell.angle_alpha   90.00
_cell.angle_beta   90.00
_cell.angle_gamma   90.00
#
_symmetry.space_group_name_H-M   'P 1'
#
loop_
_entity.id
_entity.type
_entity.pdbx_description
1 polymer ?
#
loop_
_entity_poly.entity_id
_entity_poly.type
_entity_poly.pdbx_seq_one_letter_code
_entity_poly.pdbx_strand_id
1 'polypeptide(L)'
;MADKYFNDLNYSLANEDTRLELDLCKIYKPKSILSICGSGGRFLPLLASGPKKIVALDLAPQQLYLAEMRKMVILQCDFDSFLIFWGFPPFKTTENRVKRKAIFESLTLSTECRKYFEELFASNDYEGLIYKGKWERTIIGVPKLLRRVVGNRYDKMFEF
;
A
#
# COMPACT_ATOMS: atom_id res chain seq x y z
N MET A 1 -21.91 9.80 -7.56
CA MET A 1 -20.65 10.27 -6.92
C MET A 1 -19.84 9.13 -6.29
N ALA A 2 -20.49 8.17 -5.61
CA ALA A 2 -19.82 6.97 -5.09
C ALA A 2 -19.16 6.10 -6.18
N ASP A 3 -19.81 5.90 -7.33
CA ASP A 3 -19.29 5.03 -8.39
C ASP A 3 -17.91 5.45 -8.93
N LYS A 4 -17.64 6.76 -9.02
CA LYS A 4 -16.34 7.27 -9.49
C LYS A 4 -15.22 7.08 -8.46
N TYR A 5 -15.57 6.91 -7.18
CA TYR A 5 -14.59 6.67 -6.11
C TYR A 5 -14.06 5.23 -6.14
N PHE A 6 -14.88 4.25 -6.49
CA PHE A 6 -14.47 2.84 -6.53
C PHE A 6 -13.76 2.41 -7.84
N ASN A 7 -13.44 3.37 -8.71
CA ASN A 7 -12.77 3.13 -9.99
C ASN A 7 -11.30 3.58 -10.02
N ASP A 8 -10.72 3.97 -8.87
CA ASP A 8 -9.33 4.44 -8.77
C ASP A 8 -8.61 3.80 -7.57
N LEU A 9 -7.28 3.91 -7.54
CA LEU A 9 -6.48 3.53 -6.39
C LEU A 9 -6.69 4.51 -5.24
N ASN A 10 -7.64 4.19 -4.36
CA ASN A 10 -8.02 5.06 -3.25
C ASN A 10 -6.92 5.23 -2.20
N TYR A 11 -6.28 4.12 -1.82
CA TYR A 11 -5.21 4.05 -0.84
C TYR A 11 -4.10 3.15 -1.36
N SER A 12 -2.86 3.50 -1.06
CA SER A 12 -1.67 2.71 -1.40
C SER A 12 -0.80 2.38 -0.19
N LEU A 13 -1.03 3.06 0.93
CA LEU A 13 -0.40 2.81 2.22
C LEU A 13 -1.47 2.66 3.29
N ALA A 14 -1.27 1.70 4.19
CA ALA A 14 -2.15 1.55 5.35
C ALA A 14 -1.90 2.71 6.32
N ASN A 15 -2.97 3.36 6.76
CA ASN A 15 -2.93 4.51 7.67
C ASN A 15 -3.44 4.17 9.08
N GLU A 16 -3.78 2.91 9.34
CA GLU A 16 -4.29 2.44 10.63
C GLU A 16 -3.28 1.54 11.34
N ASP A 17 -3.35 1.55 12.67
CA ASP A 17 -2.51 0.72 13.52
C ASP A 17 -3.04 -0.72 13.58
N THR A 18 -2.33 -1.64 12.94
CA THR A 18 -2.69 -3.06 12.91
C THR A 18 -2.29 -3.82 14.17
N ARG A 19 -1.61 -3.19 15.15
CA ARG A 19 -1.15 -3.87 16.38
C ARG A 19 -2.31 -4.40 17.19
N LEU A 20 -3.37 -3.61 17.36
CA LEU A 20 -4.57 -4.02 18.09
C LEU A 20 -5.17 -5.29 17.48
N GLU A 21 -5.40 -5.29 16.15
CA GLU A 21 -5.98 -6.43 15.43
C GLU A 21 -5.09 -7.68 15.53
N LEU A 22 -3.77 -7.50 15.39
CA LEU A 22 -2.80 -8.58 15.51
C LEU A 22 -2.76 -9.16 16.93
N ASP A 23 -2.80 -8.33 17.97
CA ASP A 23 -2.78 -8.78 19.36
C ASP A 23 -4.06 -9.53 19.73
N LEU A 24 -5.22 -9.07 19.24
CA LEU A 24 -6.47 -9.83 19.33
C LEU A 24 -6.33 -11.19 18.63
N CYS A 25 -5.73 -11.25 17.44
CA CYS A 25 -5.50 -12.53 16.74
C CYS A 25 -4.58 -13.48 17.53
N LYS A 26 -3.55 -12.97 18.23
CA LYS A 26 -2.69 -13.82 19.09
C LYS A 26 -3.44 -14.41 20.28
N ILE A 27 -4.37 -13.63 20.88
CA ILE A 27 -5.19 -14.05 22.02
C ILE A 27 -6.21 -15.12 21.57
N TYR A 28 -6.99 -14.80 20.55
CA TYR A 28 -8.16 -15.61 20.16
C TYR A 28 -7.84 -16.72 19.14
N LYS A 29 -6.67 -16.66 18.50
CA LYS A 29 -6.17 -17.67 17.52
C LYS A 29 -7.24 -18.05 16.48
N PRO A 30 -7.81 -17.06 15.75
CA PRO A 30 -8.87 -17.34 14.79
C PRO A 30 -8.36 -18.24 13.67
N LYS A 31 -9.15 -19.26 13.30
CA LYS A 31 -8.83 -20.14 12.17
C LYS A 31 -9.08 -19.45 10.82
N SER A 32 -10.05 -18.54 10.77
CA SER A 32 -10.45 -17.82 9.57
C SER A 32 -10.61 -16.34 9.88
N ILE A 33 -10.05 -15.49 9.04
CA ILE A 33 -10.13 -14.03 9.17
C ILE A 33 -10.79 -13.46 7.92
N LEU A 34 -11.76 -12.56 8.11
CA LEU A 34 -12.30 -11.71 7.06
C LEU A 34 -11.74 -10.30 7.28
N SER A 35 -11.14 -9.70 6.26
CA SER A 35 -10.55 -8.36 6.34
C SER A 35 -11.00 -7.51 5.17
N ILE A 36 -11.28 -6.24 5.43
CA ILE A 36 -11.40 -5.24 4.38
C ILE A 36 -10.01 -5.02 3.79
N CYS A 37 -9.90 -5.04 2.46
CA CYS A 37 -8.64 -5.01 1.73
C CYS A 37 -8.13 -3.57 1.48
N GLY A 38 -8.28 -2.72 2.50
CA GLY A 38 -7.77 -1.35 2.46
C GLY A 38 -6.28 -1.31 2.13
N SER A 39 -5.91 -0.38 1.26
CA SER A 39 -4.54 -0.17 0.76
C SER A 39 -3.85 -1.42 0.18
N GLY A 40 -4.62 -2.46 -0.18
CA GLY A 40 -4.13 -3.78 -0.58
C GLY A 40 -3.31 -4.54 0.48
N GLY A 41 -3.12 -4.00 1.68
CA GLY A 41 -2.09 -4.48 2.61
C GLY A 41 -2.55 -4.73 4.03
N ARG A 42 -3.75 -4.27 4.39
CA ARG A 42 -4.23 -4.26 5.78
C ARG A 42 -4.30 -5.65 6.43
N PHE A 43 -4.60 -6.68 5.63
CA PHE A 43 -4.69 -8.05 6.12
C PHE A 43 -3.33 -8.74 6.30
N LEU A 44 -2.25 -8.22 5.72
CA LEU A 44 -0.95 -8.90 5.69
C LEU A 44 -0.35 -9.11 7.08
N PRO A 45 -0.36 -8.14 8.02
CA PRO A 45 0.14 -8.35 9.37
C PRO A 45 -0.59 -9.49 10.10
N LEU A 46 -1.88 -9.70 9.80
CA LEU A 46 -2.68 -10.75 10.43
C LEU A 46 -2.22 -12.16 10.05
N LEU A 47 -1.52 -12.32 8.92
CA LEU A 47 -0.90 -13.60 8.54
C LEU A 47 0.10 -14.09 9.59
N ALA A 48 0.75 -13.17 10.33
CA ALA A 48 1.69 -13.52 11.39
C ALA A 48 1.03 -14.26 12.57
N SER A 49 -0.31 -14.23 12.67
CA SER A 49 -1.07 -15.00 13.67
C SER A 49 -1.32 -16.46 13.27
N GLY A 50 -0.90 -16.88 12.06
CA GLY A 50 -1.04 -18.25 11.56
C GLY A 50 -2.48 -18.72 11.30
N PRO A 51 -3.41 -17.90 10.75
CA PRO A 51 -4.75 -18.36 10.42
C PRO A 51 -4.70 -19.42 9.31
N LYS A 52 -5.69 -20.32 9.28
CA LYS A 52 -5.84 -21.28 8.17
C LYS A 52 -6.33 -20.62 6.89
N LYS A 53 -7.06 -19.51 7.00
CA LYS A 53 -7.65 -18.78 5.87
C LYS A 53 -7.77 -17.30 6.19
N ILE A 54 -7.38 -16.45 5.25
CA ILE A 54 -7.75 -15.03 5.23
C ILE A 54 -8.54 -14.76 3.95
N VAL A 55 -9.66 -14.06 4.07
CA VAL A 55 -10.43 -13.52 2.95
C VAL A 55 -10.30 -12.00 3.01
N ALA A 56 -9.64 -11.42 2.02
CA ALA A 56 -9.55 -9.98 1.84
C ALA A 56 -10.60 -9.55 0.81
N LEU A 57 -11.44 -8.57 1.14
CA LEU A 57 -12.51 -8.07 0.27
C LEU A 57 -12.44 -6.55 0.11
N ASP A 58 -12.76 -6.07 -1.09
CA ASP A 58 -12.92 -4.65 -1.38
C ASP A 58 -13.98 -4.48 -2.47
N LEU A 59 -14.58 -3.30 -2.52
CA LEU A 59 -15.48 -2.91 -3.60
C LEU A 59 -14.70 -2.42 -4.83
N ALA A 60 -13.49 -1.87 -4.63
CA ALA A 60 -12.61 -1.41 -5.69
C ALA A 60 -11.68 -2.55 -6.16
N PRO A 61 -11.81 -3.07 -7.39
CA PRO A 61 -10.93 -4.11 -7.91
C PRO A 61 -9.45 -3.75 -7.84
N GLN A 62 -9.11 -2.47 -7.96
CA GLN A 62 -7.75 -1.93 -7.88
C GLN A 62 -7.09 -2.21 -6.53
N GLN A 63 -7.87 -2.25 -5.44
CA GLN A 63 -7.35 -2.61 -4.11
C GLN A 63 -7.05 -4.11 -4.01
N LEU A 64 -7.85 -4.95 -4.67
CA LEU A 64 -7.61 -6.39 -4.78
C LEU A 64 -6.39 -6.69 -5.66
N TYR A 65 -6.21 -5.98 -6.77
CA TYR A 65 -4.99 -6.06 -7.58
C TYR A 65 -3.76 -5.63 -6.77
N LEU A 66 -3.88 -4.56 -5.98
CA LEU A 66 -2.81 -4.09 -5.12
C LEU A 66 -2.43 -5.14 -4.05
N ALA A 67 -3.41 -5.89 -3.53
CA ALA A 67 -3.19 -7.00 -2.63
C ALA A 67 -2.54 -8.21 -3.30
N GLU A 68 -2.97 -8.55 -4.51
CA GLU A 68 -2.32 -9.58 -5.32
C GLU A 68 -0.85 -9.24 -5.53
N MET A 69 -0.55 -8.01 -5.96
CA MET A 69 0.82 -7.56 -6.16
C MET A 69 1.66 -7.64 -4.87
N ARG A 70 1.11 -7.22 -3.72
CA ARG A 70 1.79 -7.40 -2.42
C ARG A 70 2.08 -8.84 -2.09
N LYS A 71 1.09 -9.71 -2.25
CA LYS A 71 1.24 -11.15 -2.03
C LYS A 71 2.35 -11.71 -2.92
N MET A 72 2.37 -11.35 -4.19
CA MET A 72 3.35 -11.89 -5.13
C MET A 72 4.77 -11.39 -4.87
N VAL A 73 4.94 -10.11 -4.53
CA VAL A 73 6.26 -9.59 -4.11
C VAL A 73 6.75 -10.30 -2.84
N ILE A 74 5.88 -10.54 -1.85
CA ILE A 74 6.25 -11.28 -0.64
C ILE A 74 6.65 -12.73 -0.94
N LEU A 75 5.97 -13.38 -1.88
CA LEU A 75 6.22 -14.79 -2.21
C LEU A 75 7.42 -15.01 -3.15
N GLN A 76 7.73 -14.04 -4.01
CA GLN A 76 8.70 -14.21 -5.10
C GLN A 76 9.99 -13.40 -4.91
N CYS A 77 10.03 -12.47 -3.96
CA CYS A 77 11.15 -11.57 -3.77
C CYS A 77 11.71 -11.63 -2.35
N ASP A 78 12.96 -11.22 -2.19
CA ASP A 78 13.55 -10.98 -0.88
C ASP A 78 13.06 -9.66 -0.26
N PHE A 79 13.43 -9.43 0.99
CA PHE A 79 13.01 -8.27 1.75
C PHE A 79 13.47 -6.94 1.14
N ASP A 80 14.71 -6.87 0.66
CA ASP A 80 15.23 -5.65 0.03
C ASP A 80 14.49 -5.33 -1.28
N SER A 81 14.20 -6.35 -2.09
CA SER A 81 13.40 -6.21 -3.31
C SER A 81 11.97 -5.78 -2.99
N PHE A 82 11.39 -6.28 -1.90
CA PHE A 82 10.11 -5.78 -1.39
C PHE A 82 10.19 -4.28 -1.07
N LEU A 83 11.19 -3.85 -0.29
CA LEU A 83 11.35 -2.44 0.08
C LEU A 83 11.56 -1.54 -1.16
N ILE A 84 12.42 -1.98 -2.08
CA ILE A 84 12.70 -1.29 -3.34
C ILE A 84 11.45 -1.15 -4.21
N PHE A 85 10.69 -2.24 -4.35
CA PHE A 85 9.49 -2.28 -5.17
C PHE A 85 8.47 -1.24 -4.70
N TRP A 86 8.18 -1.22 -3.39
CA TRP A 86 7.21 -0.29 -2.82
C TRP A 86 7.74 1.14 -2.67
N GLY A 87 9.06 1.32 -2.60
CA GLY A 87 9.69 2.62 -2.38
C GLY A 87 9.84 2.97 -0.90
N PHE A 88 10.06 1.97 -0.05
CA PHE A 88 10.35 2.17 1.37
C PHE A 88 11.82 2.61 1.60
N PRO A 89 12.08 3.42 2.63
CA PRO A 89 13.44 3.72 3.06
C PRO A 89 14.25 2.45 3.37
N PRO A 90 15.57 2.45 3.12
CA PRO A 90 16.39 3.58 2.65
C PRO A 90 16.35 3.79 1.12
N PHE A 91 15.59 2.99 0.38
CA PHE A 91 15.62 2.98 -1.09
C PHE A 91 14.79 4.12 -1.68
N LYS A 92 15.47 5.14 -2.21
CA LYS A 92 14.79 6.24 -2.89
C LYS A 92 14.09 5.73 -4.16
N THR A 93 12.86 6.17 -4.31
CA THR A 93 12.00 5.77 -5.42
C THR A 93 12.58 6.07 -6.81
N THR A 94 13.14 7.28 -6.98
CA THR A 94 13.71 7.80 -8.23
C THR A 94 14.94 7.02 -8.69
N GLU A 95 15.78 6.59 -7.74
CA GLU A 95 17.03 5.86 -8.03
C GLU A 95 16.77 4.38 -8.37
N ASN A 96 15.58 3.87 -8.04
CA ASN A 96 15.26 2.45 -8.14
C ASN A 96 14.21 2.11 -9.22
N ARG A 97 13.89 3.04 -10.14
CA ARG A 97 12.90 2.84 -11.21
C ARG A 97 13.19 1.60 -12.07
N VAL A 98 14.45 1.45 -12.51
CA VAL A 98 14.88 0.31 -13.34
C VAL A 98 14.73 -1.02 -12.59
N LYS A 99 15.16 -1.08 -11.32
CA LYS A 99 15.05 -2.30 -10.51
C LYS A 99 13.58 -2.63 -10.20
N ARG A 100 12.75 -1.63 -9.90
CA ARG A 100 11.30 -1.81 -9.69
C ARG A 100 10.61 -2.36 -10.94
N LYS A 101 10.95 -1.83 -12.12
CA LYS A 101 10.45 -2.35 -13.41
C LYS A 101 10.82 -3.82 -13.59
N ALA A 102 12.08 -4.19 -13.38
CA ALA A 102 12.53 -5.58 -13.49
C ALA A 102 11.80 -6.51 -12.51
N ILE A 103 11.61 -6.08 -11.26
CA ILE A 103 10.81 -6.84 -10.28
C ILE A 103 9.38 -7.01 -10.80
N PHE A 104 8.71 -5.92 -11.20
CA PHE A 104 7.35 -5.97 -11.73
C PHE A 104 7.20 -6.94 -12.92
N GLU A 105 8.14 -6.92 -13.86
CA GLU A 105 8.14 -7.80 -15.03
C GLU A 105 8.32 -9.28 -14.64
N SER A 106 9.05 -9.57 -13.57
CA SER A 106 9.22 -10.94 -13.07
C SER A 106 8.01 -11.50 -12.31
N LEU A 107 7.10 -10.65 -11.83
CA LEU A 107 5.99 -11.09 -10.99
C LEU A 107 4.97 -11.93 -11.77
N THR A 108 4.56 -13.05 -11.20
CA THR A 108 3.41 -13.82 -11.70
C THR A 108 2.12 -13.18 -11.20
N LEU A 109 1.39 -12.51 -12.08
CA LEU A 109 0.14 -11.80 -11.76
C LEU A 109 -0.99 -12.26 -12.70
N SER A 110 -2.23 -12.12 -12.25
CA SER A 110 -3.42 -12.20 -13.08
C SER A 110 -3.35 -11.18 -14.22
N THR A 111 -4.01 -11.49 -15.33
CA THR A 111 -4.02 -10.64 -16.53
C THR A 111 -4.51 -9.24 -16.21
N GLU A 112 -5.58 -9.13 -15.42
CA GLU A 112 -6.22 -7.88 -15.03
C GLU A 112 -5.32 -7.06 -14.11
N CYS A 113 -4.71 -7.70 -13.10
CA CYS A 113 -3.76 -7.05 -12.20
C CYS A 113 -2.54 -6.53 -12.98
N ARG A 114 -1.96 -7.36 -13.85
CA ARG A 114 -0.81 -7.00 -14.68
C ARG A 114 -1.13 -5.80 -15.58
N LYS A 115 -2.23 -5.86 -16.33
CA LYS A 115 -2.65 -4.77 -17.22
C LYS A 115 -2.83 -3.44 -16.45
N TYR A 116 -3.53 -3.48 -15.31
CA TYR A 116 -3.75 -2.29 -14.50
C TYR A 116 -2.44 -1.64 -14.05
N PHE A 117 -1.48 -2.43 -13.55
CA PHE A 117 -0.22 -1.90 -13.07
C PHE A 117 0.76 -1.53 -14.18
N GLU A 118 0.70 -2.16 -15.36
CA GLU A 118 1.44 -1.71 -16.54
C GLU A 118 1.06 -0.29 -16.93
N GLU A 119 -0.24 0.01 -16.99
CA GLU A 119 -0.76 1.35 -17.25
C GLU A 119 -0.35 2.35 -16.15
N LEU A 120 -0.50 1.96 -14.88
CA LEU A 120 -0.14 2.82 -13.74
C LEU A 120 1.36 3.13 -13.71
N PHE A 121 2.23 2.13 -13.86
CA PHE A 121 3.68 2.32 -13.84
C PHE A 121 4.18 3.10 -15.06
N ALA A 122 3.59 2.88 -16.24
CA ALA A 122 3.90 3.69 -17.41
C ALA A 122 3.56 5.17 -17.18
N SER A 123 2.41 5.46 -16.54
CA SER A 123 1.99 6.83 -16.26
C SER A 123 2.82 7.55 -15.19
N ASN A 124 3.50 6.80 -14.33
CA ASN A 124 4.23 7.35 -13.17
C ASN A 124 5.76 7.20 -13.27
N ASP A 125 6.26 6.75 -14.43
CA ASP A 125 7.66 6.46 -14.70
C ASP A 125 8.29 5.49 -13.68
N TYR A 126 7.56 4.41 -13.40
CA TYR A 126 7.96 3.37 -12.44
C TYR A 126 8.34 3.95 -11.08
N GLU A 127 7.67 4.98 -10.60
CA GLU A 127 7.81 5.48 -9.23
C GLU A 127 7.17 4.50 -8.21
N GLY A 128 7.67 4.52 -6.98
CA GLY A 128 7.15 3.79 -5.84
C GLY A 128 5.69 4.18 -5.56
N LEU A 129 4.92 3.18 -5.14
CA LEU A 129 3.47 3.31 -5.06
C LEU A 129 2.97 3.75 -3.69
N ILE A 130 3.78 3.73 -2.63
CA ILE A 130 3.31 3.95 -1.24
C ILE A 130 2.55 5.26 -1.02
N TYR A 131 2.80 6.31 -1.82
CA TYR A 131 2.08 7.59 -1.72
C TYR A 131 1.27 7.94 -2.97
N LYS A 132 0.89 6.93 -3.75
CA LYS A 132 0.17 7.13 -5.01
C LYS A 132 -1.32 6.92 -4.88
N GLY A 133 -1.86 6.52 -3.74
CA GLY A 133 -3.30 6.49 -3.52
C GLY A 133 -3.92 7.90 -3.48
N LYS A 134 -5.19 7.99 -3.84
CA LYS A 134 -5.94 9.25 -3.90
C LYS A 134 -5.90 10.01 -2.56
N TRP A 135 -6.01 9.29 -1.45
CA TRP A 135 -5.95 9.88 -0.11
C TRP A 135 -4.57 10.50 0.18
N GLU A 136 -3.50 9.75 -0.07
CA GLU A 136 -2.11 10.18 0.14
C GLU A 136 -1.77 11.40 -0.70
N ARG A 137 -2.16 11.40 -1.99
CA ARG A 137 -1.96 12.54 -2.89
C ARG A 137 -2.68 13.81 -2.41
N THR A 138 -3.84 13.65 -1.77
CA THR A 138 -4.62 14.77 -1.24
C THR A 138 -3.94 15.37 0.00
N ILE A 139 -3.41 14.53 0.88
CA ILE A 139 -2.87 14.97 2.17
C ILE A 139 -1.44 15.50 2.06
N ILE A 140 -0.60 15.00 1.14
CA ILE A 140 0.79 15.46 0.99
C ILE A 140 0.92 16.98 0.75
N GLY A 141 -0.10 17.63 0.17
CA GLY A 141 -0.12 19.08 -0.03
C GLY A 141 -0.48 19.89 1.21
N VAL A 142 -1.21 19.31 2.17
CA VAL A 142 -1.78 20.00 3.34
C VAL A 142 -0.68 20.59 4.25
N PRO A 143 0.41 19.88 4.59
CA PRO A 143 1.50 20.44 5.39
C PRO A 143 2.09 21.73 4.81
N LYS A 144 2.24 21.81 3.47
CA LYS A 144 2.79 23.00 2.81
C LYS A 144 1.87 24.20 2.96
N LEU A 145 0.56 23.98 2.88
CA LEU A 145 -0.45 25.02 3.09
C LEU A 145 -0.48 25.46 4.56
N LEU A 146 -0.53 24.51 5.49
CA LEU A 146 -0.54 24.80 6.92
C LEU A 146 0.70 25.58 7.36
N ARG A 147 1.89 25.21 6.86
CA ARG A 147 3.12 25.95 7.15
C ARG A 147 3.08 27.40 6.66
N ARG A 148 2.42 27.68 5.53
CA ARG A 148 2.22 29.06 5.05
C ARG A 148 1.28 29.87 5.96
N VAL A 149 0.25 29.24 6.52
CA VAL A 149 -0.74 29.91 7.40
C VAL A 149 -0.21 30.09 8.82
N VAL A 150 0.43 29.06 9.38
CA VAL A 150 0.90 29.02 10.77
C VAL A 150 2.29 29.65 10.93
N GLY A 151 3.07 29.70 9.84
CA GLY A 151 4.42 30.26 9.82
C GLY A 151 5.36 29.51 10.75
N ASN A 152 6.20 30.26 11.48
CA ASN A 152 7.25 29.72 12.35
C ASN A 152 6.72 28.92 13.56
N ARG A 153 5.40 28.92 13.80
CA ARG A 153 4.78 28.11 14.86
C ARG A 153 4.40 26.70 14.40
N TYR A 154 4.57 26.38 13.11
CA TYR A 154 4.19 25.08 12.56
C TYR A 154 4.93 23.93 13.26
N ASP A 155 6.25 24.09 13.47
CA ASP A 155 7.06 23.04 14.09
C ASP A 155 6.71 22.85 15.57
N LYS A 156 6.28 23.92 16.26
CA LYS A 156 5.79 23.87 17.64
C LYS A 156 4.52 23.02 17.83
N MET A 157 3.75 22.77 16.77
CA MET A 157 2.55 21.91 16.86
C MET A 157 2.90 20.43 17.04
N PHE A 158 4.16 20.05 16.81
CA PHE A 158 4.65 18.67 16.89
C PHE A 158 5.71 18.48 17.99
N GLU A 159 5.92 19.49 18.83
CA GLU A 159 6.69 19.39 20.06
C GLU A 159 5.75 18.79 21.12
N PHE A 160 5.99 17.55 21.54
CA PHE A 160 5.24 16.83 22.58
C PHE A 160 6.11 16.59 23.81
#